data_AF-A0A822H2D6-F1
#
_entry.id   AF-A0A822H2D6-F1
#
_cell.length_a   1.000
_cell.length_b   1.000
_cell.length_c   1.000
_cell.angle_alpha   90.00
_cell.angle_beta   90.00
_cell.angle_gamma   90.00
#
_symmetry.space_group_name_H-M   'P 1'
#
loop_
_entity.id
_entity.type
_entity.pdbx_description
1 polymer ?
#
loop_
_entity_poly.entity_id
_entity_poly.type
_entity_poly.pdbx_seq_one_letter_code
_entity_poly.pdbx_strand_id
1 'polypeptide(L)'
;YRGGLDISEQTDSPISYYECYEQKEIMFHVSTLLPYTHNDTIQIQRKRHIGNDIVAIVFQEENTPFHPSMIKSNFLHVFLFVHNI
;
A
#
# COMPACT_ATOMS: atom_id res chain seq x y z
N TYR A 1 9.98 6.95 -11.63
CA TYR A 1 9.06 7.54 -10.63
C TYR A 1 9.17 6.81 -9.29
N ARG A 2 9.13 7.50 -8.12
CA ARG A 2 9.37 6.88 -6.79
C ARG A 2 8.13 6.75 -5.90
N GLY A 3 6.99 7.30 -6.28
CA GLY A 3 5.76 7.22 -5.47
C GLY A 3 5.82 7.85 -4.07
N GLY A 4 6.91 8.54 -3.70
CA GLY A 4 7.09 9.07 -2.34
C GLY A 4 7.89 8.16 -1.40
N LEU A 5 8.39 7.01 -1.89
CA LEU A 5 9.32 6.14 -1.16
C LEU A 5 10.73 6.74 -1.11
N ASP A 6 11.37 6.63 0.05
CA ASP A 6 12.78 6.98 0.27
C ASP A 6 13.72 5.83 -0.11
N ILE A 7 14.90 6.19 -0.59
CA ILE A 7 16.02 5.27 -0.89
C ILE A 7 17.18 5.40 0.10
N SER A 8 17.11 6.39 1.01
CA SER A 8 18.07 6.51 2.09
C SER A 8 17.71 5.50 3.19
N GLU A 9 18.68 4.66 3.54
CA GLU A 9 18.55 3.33 4.18
C GLU A 9 17.81 3.23 5.55
N GLN A 10 17.14 4.28 6.02
CA GLN A 10 16.64 4.36 7.39
C GLN A 10 15.11 4.42 7.55
N THR A 11 14.34 4.76 6.51
CA THR A 11 12.91 5.09 6.71
C THR A 11 11.90 4.22 5.96
N ASP A 12 12.26 3.68 4.79
CA ASP A 12 11.41 2.82 3.97
C ASP A 12 12.12 1.49 3.67
N SER A 13 11.39 0.50 3.13
CA SER A 13 11.97 -0.81 2.80
C SER A 13 12.95 -0.73 1.64
N PRO A 14 14.00 -1.57 1.62
CA PRO A 14 14.99 -1.58 0.54
C PRO A 14 14.40 -2.05 -0.80
N ILE A 15 13.22 -2.67 -0.79
CA ILE A 15 12.56 -3.19 -1.99
C ILE A 15 11.11 -2.73 -2.10
N SER A 16 10.71 -2.50 -3.34
CA SER A 16 9.33 -2.24 -3.77
C SER A 16 9.13 -2.76 -5.19
N TYR A 17 7.89 -2.81 -5.66
CA TYR A 17 7.55 -3.18 -7.03
C TYR A 17 7.23 -1.95 -7.86
N TYR A 18 7.69 -1.97 -9.10
CA TYR A 18 7.54 -0.90 -10.07
C TYR A 18 7.27 -1.51 -11.45
N GLU A 19 6.42 -0.88 -12.25
CA GLU A 19 6.12 -1.30 -13.62
C GLU A 19 5.92 -0.09 -14.54
N CYS A 20 6.23 -0.26 -15.84
CA CYS A 20 5.88 0.71 -16.86
C CYS A 20 4.82 0.10 -17.78
N TYR A 21 3.57 0.51 -17.62
CA TYR A 21 2.44 0.01 -18.39
C TYR A 21 1.86 1.13 -19.26
N GLU A 22 1.76 0.88 -20.57
CA GLU A 22 1.27 1.87 -21.55
C GLU A 22 1.95 3.25 -21.41
N GLN A 23 3.29 3.25 -21.28
CA GLN A 23 4.11 4.45 -21.10
C GLN A 23 3.82 5.24 -19.80
N LYS A 24 3.09 4.64 -18.85
CA LYS A 24 2.85 5.19 -17.52
C LYS A 24 3.64 4.42 -16.49
N GLU A 25 4.33 5.16 -15.64
CA GLU A 25 5.10 4.63 -14.52
C GLU A 25 4.17 4.32 -13.33
N ILE A 26 4.24 3.11 -12.79
CA ILE A 26 3.44 2.66 -11.63
C ILE A 26 4.41 2.24 -10.53
N MET A 27 4.28 2.85 -9.35
CA MET A 27 4.98 2.45 -8.14
C MET A 27 3.98 1.85 -7.17
N PHE A 28 4.26 0.66 -6.61
CA PHE A 28 3.36 -0.01 -5.68
C PHE A 28 3.79 0.21 -4.23
N HIS A 29 2.87 0.64 -3.37
CA HIS A 29 3.08 0.68 -1.91
C HIS A 29 2.65 -0.66 -1.29
N VAL A 30 3.55 -1.64 -1.29
CA VAL A 30 3.22 -2.99 -0.76
C VAL A 30 3.34 -3.02 0.75
N SER A 31 2.20 -3.22 1.43
CA SER A 31 2.09 -3.14 2.89
C SER A 31 3.06 -4.06 3.65
N THR A 32 3.31 -5.27 3.15
CA THR A 32 4.22 -6.25 3.76
C THR A 32 5.69 -5.93 3.54
N LEU A 33 6.01 -5.18 2.47
CA LEU A 33 7.36 -4.69 2.23
C LEU A 33 7.63 -3.42 3.02
N LEU A 34 6.66 -2.53 3.20
CA LEU A 34 6.85 -1.31 4.01
C LEU A 34 7.26 -1.65 5.46
N PRO A 35 8.10 -0.81 6.12
CA PRO A 35 8.58 -1.08 7.47
C PRO A 35 7.45 -1.33 8.47
N TYR A 36 7.71 -2.23 9.41
CA TYR A 36 6.80 -2.52 10.52
C TYR A 36 7.33 -1.90 11.80
N THR A 37 6.47 -1.18 12.51
CA THR A 37 6.82 -0.54 13.78
C THR A 37 6.07 -1.23 14.92
N HIS A 38 6.76 -2.00 15.76
CA HIS A 38 6.12 -2.87 16.77
C HIS A 38 5.19 -2.13 17.74
N ASN A 39 5.56 -0.93 18.16
CA ASN A 39 4.78 -0.15 19.14
C ASN A 39 3.75 0.80 18.49
N ASP A 40 3.56 0.72 17.16
CA ASP A 40 2.62 1.55 16.42
C ASP A 40 1.44 0.70 15.95
N THR A 41 0.39 0.65 16.75
CA THR A 41 -0.81 -0.17 16.47
C THR A 41 -1.52 0.23 15.19
N ILE A 42 -1.35 1.47 14.72
CA ILE A 42 -1.98 1.97 13.48
C ILE A 42 -1.04 1.97 12.27
N GLN A 43 0.23 1.60 12.47
CA GLN A 43 1.27 1.51 11.45
C GLN A 43 1.32 2.78 10.56
N ILE A 44 1.53 3.94 11.17
CA ILE A 44 1.54 5.26 10.52
C ILE A 44 2.46 5.28 9.30
N GLN A 45 3.65 4.66 9.37
CA GLN A 45 4.59 4.64 8.23
C GLN A 45 4.05 3.87 7.03
N ARG A 46 3.23 2.84 7.24
CA ARG A 46 2.53 2.16 6.13
C ARG A 46 1.34 2.99 5.66
N LYS A 47 0.56 3.48 6.60
CA LYS A 47 -0.66 4.25 6.36
C LYS A 47 -0.40 5.59 5.67
N ARG A 48 0.76 6.23 5.87
CA ARG A 48 1.10 7.50 5.21
C ARG A 48 1.31 7.32 3.70
N HIS A 49 1.75 6.16 3.26
CA HIS A 49 1.94 5.85 1.85
C HIS A 49 0.61 5.36 1.28
N ILE A 50 0.14 4.20 1.73
CA ILE A 50 -1.08 3.54 1.21
C ILE A 50 -2.33 4.41 1.42
N GLY A 51 -2.45 5.06 2.58
CA GLY A 51 -3.60 5.90 2.90
C GLY A 51 -3.67 7.20 2.10
N ASN A 52 -2.61 7.58 1.38
CA ASN A 52 -2.61 8.72 0.46
C ASN A 52 -2.71 8.30 -1.01
N ASP A 53 -2.80 7.01 -1.30
CA ASP A 53 -3.10 6.53 -2.64
C ASP A 53 -4.59 6.73 -2.99
N ILE A 54 -4.90 6.73 -4.29
CA ILE A 54 -6.28 6.81 -4.80
C ILE A 54 -6.90 5.41 -4.96
N VAL A 55 -6.07 4.44 -5.39
CA VAL A 55 -6.47 3.07 -5.70
C VAL A 55 -5.63 2.12 -4.85
N ALA A 56 -6.27 1.16 -4.18
CA ALA A 56 -5.60 0.08 -3.45
C ALA A 56 -6.00 -1.29 -4.00
N ILE A 57 -5.04 -2.21 -4.04
CA ILE A 57 -5.28 -3.63 -4.31
C ILE A 57 -5.32 -4.36 -2.97
N VAL A 58 -6.39 -5.12 -2.72
CA VAL A 58 -6.58 -5.91 -1.51
C VAL A 58 -6.50 -7.38 -1.87
N PHE A 59 -5.43 -8.04 -1.43
CA PHE A 59 -5.28 -9.48 -1.55
C PHE A 59 -5.93 -10.16 -0.36
N GLN A 60 -6.86 -11.09 -0.62
CA GLN A 60 -7.61 -11.82 0.40
C GLN A 60 -7.34 -13.33 0.24
N GLU A 61 -6.63 -13.92 1.20
CA GLU A 61 -6.40 -15.37 1.25
C GLU A 61 -7.64 -16.12 1.76
N GLU A 62 -8.36 -15.52 2.71
CA GLU A 62 -9.62 -16.03 3.24
C GLU A 62 -10.77 -15.08 2.89
N ASN A 63 -12.00 -15.60 2.91
CA ASN A 63 -13.22 -14.81 2.68
C ASN A 63 -13.59 -13.95 3.91
N THR A 64 -12.67 -13.05 4.29
CA THR A 64 -12.87 -12.09 5.36
C THR A 64 -13.68 -10.89 4.84
N PRO A 65 -14.80 -10.50 5.47
CA PRO A 65 -15.53 -9.31 5.06
C PRO A 65 -14.66 -8.06 5.10
N PHE A 66 -14.64 -7.30 4.01
CA PHE A 66 -13.97 -6.01 3.92
C PHE A 66 -15.00 -4.91 3.59
N HIS A 67 -14.85 -3.75 4.24
CA HIS A 67 -15.61 -2.55 3.90
C HIS A 67 -14.66 -1.35 3.77
N PRO A 68 -14.77 -0.51 2.72
CA PRO A 68 -13.87 0.65 2.53
C PRO A 68 -13.74 1.57 3.75
N SER A 69 -14.82 1.74 4.52
CA SER A 69 -14.82 2.57 5.73
C SER A 69 -13.94 2.03 6.87
N MET A 70 -13.44 0.79 6.76
CA MET A 70 -12.47 0.23 7.71
C MET A 70 -11.13 0.97 7.64
N ILE A 71 -10.82 1.62 6.52
CA ILE A 71 -9.60 2.40 6.34
C ILE A 71 -9.94 3.88 6.33
N LYS A 72 -9.50 4.60 7.38
CA LYS A 72 -9.69 6.06 7.47
C LYS A 72 -8.71 6.79 6.55
N SER A 73 -9.17 7.19 5.37
CA SER A 73 -8.44 7.98 4.38
C SER A 73 -9.38 8.95 3.66
N ASN A 74 -8.85 10.10 3.25
CA ASN A 74 -9.55 11.05 2.38
C ASN A 74 -9.22 10.84 0.88
N PHE A 75 -8.28 9.94 0.57
CA PHE A 75 -7.73 9.74 -0.77
C PHE A 75 -8.11 8.38 -1.36
N LEU A 76 -8.15 7.33 -0.55
CA LEU A 76 -8.49 5.99 -1.01
C LEU A 76 -9.96 5.91 -1.41
N HIS A 77 -10.20 5.82 -2.71
CA HIS A 77 -11.55 5.78 -3.29
C HIS A 77 -11.86 4.50 -4.04
N VAL A 78 -10.84 3.79 -4.54
CA VAL A 78 -11.02 2.57 -5.34
C VAL A 78 -10.28 1.41 -4.69
N PHE A 79 -10.96 0.27 -4.59
CA PHE A 79 -10.40 -0.97 -4.05
C PHE A 79 -10.59 -2.09 -5.07
N LEU A 80 -9.49 -2.74 -5.45
CA LEU A 80 -9.49 -3.91 -6.33
C LEU A 80 -9.23 -5.15 -5.48
N PHE A 81 -10.21 -6.05 -5.39
CA PHE A 81 -10.07 -7.28 -4.62
C PHE A 81 -9.53 -8.41 -5.47
N VAL A 82 -8.49 -9.07 -4.98
CA VAL A 82 -7.93 -10.29 -5.56
C VAL A 82 -8.10 -11.40 -4.53
N HIS A 83 -8.91 -12.40 -4.89
CA HIS A 83 -9.14 -13.59 -4.09
C HIS A 83 -8.50 -14.79 -4.79
N ASN A 84 -7.84 -15.65 -4.02
CA ASN A 84 -7.47 -16.97 -4.54
C ASN A 84 -8.74 -17.82 -4.67
N ILE A 85 -8.96 -18.37 -5.86
CA ILE A 85 -10.09 -19.26 -6.19
C ILE A 85 -9.71 -20.69 -5.79
#